data_AF-A0A7S2CIY6-F1
#
_entry.id   AF-A0A7S2CIY6-F1
#
_cell.length_a   1.000
_cell.length_b   1.000
_cell.length_c   1.000
_cell.angle_alpha   90.00
_cell.angle_beta   90.00
_cell.angle_gamma   90.00
#
_symmetry.space_group_name_H-M   'P 1'
#
loop_
_entity.id
_entity.type
_entity.pdbx_description
1 polymer ?
#
loop_
_entity_poly.entity_id
_entity_poly.type
_entity_poly.pdbx_seq_one_letter_code
_entity_poly.pdbx_strand_id
1 'polypeptide(L)'
;GITTALPLAQFSALASLRFSYCFRLADISPLANNPALRSLSLRFCTEITGLPNLHASPSLRTLDIFDCPGALTNAQLTTLRAALPSVLVNVSSELKDLASSRRSRPWLLRGLV
;
A
#
# COMPACT_ATOMS: atom_id res chain seq x y z
N GLY A 1 15.19 -1.53 -8.90
CA GLY A 1 13.93 -1.81 -8.18
C GLY A 1 12.85 -0.93 -8.74
N ILE A 2 11.59 -1.38 -8.73
CA ILE A 2 10.46 -0.58 -9.24
C ILE A 2 10.22 0.64 -8.34
N THR A 3 10.01 1.81 -8.94
CA THR A 3 9.75 3.07 -8.22
C THR A 3 8.34 3.61 -8.44
N THR A 4 7.70 3.20 -9.53
CA THR A 4 6.37 3.66 -9.92
C THR A 4 5.53 2.53 -10.52
N ALA A 5 4.21 2.62 -10.35
CA ALA A 5 3.24 1.73 -10.98
C ALA A 5 2.77 2.18 -12.38
N LEU A 6 3.37 3.24 -12.95
CA LEU A 6 3.03 3.79 -14.28
C LEU A 6 2.85 2.71 -15.37
N PRO A 7 3.77 1.75 -15.57
CA PRO A 7 3.65 0.74 -16.64
C PRO A 7 2.48 -0.23 -16.46
N LEU A 8 1.90 -0.30 -15.26
CA LEU A 8 0.80 -1.21 -14.93
C LEU A 8 -0.56 -0.57 -15.15
N ALA A 9 -0.63 0.76 -15.21
CA ALA A 9 -1.87 1.50 -15.41
C ALA A 9 -2.49 1.26 -16.81
N GLN A 10 -1.68 0.91 -17.81
CA GLN A 10 -2.14 0.62 -19.16
C GLN A 10 -2.98 -0.66 -19.29
N PHE A 11 -2.91 -1.56 -18.29
CA PHE A 11 -3.66 -2.81 -18.34
C PHE A 11 -5.11 -2.59 -17.93
N SER A 12 -5.98 -2.46 -18.93
CA SER A 12 -7.41 -2.21 -18.77
C SER A 12 -8.20 -3.39 -18.18
N ALA A 13 -7.62 -4.60 -18.17
CA ALA A 13 -8.23 -5.81 -17.59
C ALA A 13 -7.66 -6.19 -16.22
N LEU A 14 -6.78 -5.36 -15.64
CA LEU A 14 -6.04 -5.71 -14.43
C LEU A 14 -6.94 -5.59 -13.20
N ALA A 15 -7.44 -6.74 -12.73
CA ALA A 15 -8.41 -6.78 -11.64
C ALA A 15 -7.78 -6.82 -10.24
N SER A 16 -6.57 -7.34 -10.11
CA SER A 16 -5.87 -7.46 -8.82
C SER A 16 -4.40 -7.12 -8.99
N LEU A 17 -3.87 -6.35 -8.04
CA LEU A 17 -2.47 -5.99 -7.98
C LEU A 17 -1.92 -6.16 -6.57
N ARG A 18 -0.74 -6.76 -6.47
CA ARG A 18 0.00 -6.91 -5.21
C ARG A 18 1.43 -6.43 -5.38
N PHE A 19 1.82 -5.47 -4.55
CA PHE A 19 3.21 -5.11 -4.33
C PHE A 19 3.67 -5.69 -3.00
N SER A 20 4.77 -6.43 -3.01
CA SER A 20 5.36 -7.03 -1.81
C SER A 20 6.86 -6.80 -1.82
N TYR A 21 7.42 -6.34 -0.70
CA TYR A 21 8.84 -6.01 -0.55
C TYR A 21 9.35 -5.01 -1.60
N CYS A 22 8.45 -4.14 -2.07
CA CYS A 22 8.77 -3.11 -3.04
C CYS A 22 9.28 -1.86 -2.31
N PHE A 23 10.45 -1.98 -1.69
CA PHE A 23 10.99 -0.97 -0.79
C PHE A 23 11.21 0.39 -1.45
N ARG A 24 11.36 0.46 -2.78
CA ARG A 24 11.58 1.69 -3.55
C ARG A 24 10.35 2.19 -4.30
N LEU A 25 9.22 1.50 -4.20
CA LEU A 25 7.98 1.95 -4.78
C LEU A 25 7.50 3.17 -4.00
N ALA A 26 7.43 4.32 -4.66
CA ALA A 26 7.02 5.58 -4.06
C ALA A 26 5.71 6.10 -4.68
N ASP A 27 5.48 5.80 -5.96
CA ASP A 27 4.32 6.31 -6.68
C ASP A 27 3.40 5.20 -7.22
N ILE A 28 2.17 5.19 -6.73
CA ILE A 28 1.08 4.31 -7.19
C ILE A 28 -0.12 5.11 -7.73
N SER A 29 0.01 6.42 -7.89
CA SER A 29 -1.01 7.32 -8.44
C SER A 29 -1.60 6.89 -9.78
N PRO A 30 -0.82 6.31 -10.71
CA PRO A 30 -1.35 5.82 -11.99
C PRO A 30 -2.45 4.75 -11.85
N LEU A 31 -2.53 4.06 -10.72
CA LEU A 31 -3.52 3.01 -10.47
C LEU A 31 -4.87 3.55 -10.00
N ALA A 32 -4.94 4.79 -9.52
CA ALA A 32 -6.16 5.35 -8.92
C ALA A 32 -7.35 5.39 -9.91
N ASN A 33 -7.06 5.56 -11.20
CA ASN A 33 -8.07 5.65 -12.26
C ASN A 33 -8.23 4.35 -13.06
N ASN A 34 -7.64 3.23 -12.62
CA ASN A 34 -7.77 1.99 -13.36
C ASN A 34 -9.24 1.49 -13.31
N PRO A 35 -9.90 1.30 -14.48
CA PRO A 35 -11.32 1.00 -14.52
C PRO A 35 -11.66 -0.43 -14.10
N ALA A 36 -10.69 -1.35 -14.08
CA ALA A 36 -10.91 -2.76 -13.75
C ALA A 36 -10.33 -3.19 -12.40
N LEU A 37 -9.47 -2.37 -11.78
CA LEU A 37 -8.79 -2.73 -10.55
C LEU A 37 -9.78 -2.84 -9.38
N ARG A 38 -9.97 -4.07 -8.90
CA ARG A 38 -10.85 -4.40 -7.77
C ARG A 38 -10.09 -4.59 -6.48
N SER A 39 -8.84 -5.05 -6.55
CA SER A 39 -8.04 -5.38 -5.37
C SER A 39 -6.63 -4.81 -5.48
N LEU A 40 -6.22 -4.04 -4.47
CA LEU A 40 -4.86 -3.52 -4.34
C LEU A 40 -4.28 -3.98 -3.00
N SER A 41 -3.10 -4.59 -3.03
CA SER A 41 -2.36 -5.01 -1.82
C SER A 41 -0.95 -4.41 -1.82
N LEU A 42 -0.60 -3.70 -0.75
CA LEU A 42 0.72 -3.11 -0.52
C LEU A 42 1.33 -3.75 0.72
N ARG A 43 2.46 -4.44 0.57
CA ARG A 43 3.14 -5.12 1.67
C ARG A 43 4.62 -4.75 1.72
N PHE A 44 5.10 -4.30 2.88
CA PHE A 44 6.50 -3.93 3.09
C PHE A 44 7.01 -2.90 2.07
N CYS A 45 6.18 -1.92 1.71
CA CYS A 45 6.54 -0.82 0.82
C CYS A 45 6.87 0.42 1.67
N THR A 46 8.16 0.66 1.91
CA THR A 46 8.63 1.67 2.89
C THR A 46 8.71 3.09 2.34
N GLU A 47 8.88 3.25 1.02
CA GLU A 47 9.01 4.56 0.35
C GLU A 47 7.67 5.13 -0.14
N ILE A 48 6.56 4.41 0.04
CA ILE A 48 5.23 4.98 -0.21
C ILE A 48 4.95 5.97 0.92
N THR A 49 4.80 7.25 0.57
CA THR A 49 4.56 8.37 1.51
C THR A 49 3.10 8.84 1.55
N GLY A 50 2.23 8.16 0.81
CA GLY A 50 0.81 8.43 0.79
C GLY A 50 0.11 7.55 -0.24
N LEU A 51 -1.19 7.35 -0.06
CA LEU A 51 -2.02 6.81 -1.11
C LEU A 51 -2.53 7.94 -2.02
N PRO A 52 -2.65 7.67 -3.32
CA PRO A 52 -3.34 8.57 -4.24
C PRO A 52 -4.83 8.59 -3.91
N ASN A 53 -5.60 9.39 -4.66
CA ASN A 53 -7.04 9.51 -4.46
C ASN A 53 -7.80 8.24 -4.90
N LEU A 54 -7.63 7.14 -4.16
CA LEU A 54 -8.27 5.84 -4.40
C LEU A 54 -9.79 5.91 -4.25
N HIS A 55 -10.32 6.97 -3.62
CA HIS A 55 -11.75 7.32 -3.58
C HIS A 55 -12.37 7.47 -4.96
N ALA A 56 -11.58 7.93 -5.93
CA ALA A 56 -12.03 8.11 -7.31
C ALA A 56 -12.05 6.80 -8.12
N SER A 57 -11.57 5.69 -7.57
CA SER A 57 -11.53 4.43 -8.31
C SER A 57 -12.94 3.83 -8.44
N PRO A 58 -13.45 3.63 -9.66
CA PRO A 58 -14.83 3.16 -9.87
C PRO A 58 -15.03 1.70 -9.45
N SER A 59 -13.96 0.92 -9.46
CA SER A 59 -14.01 -0.55 -9.37
C SER A 59 -13.34 -1.13 -8.14
N LEU A 60 -12.60 -0.33 -7.37
CA LEU A 60 -11.91 -0.84 -6.19
C LEU A 60 -12.93 -1.38 -5.17
N ARG A 61 -12.63 -2.54 -4.61
CA ARG A 61 -13.44 -3.23 -3.59
C ARG A 61 -12.62 -3.65 -2.40
N THR A 62 -11.31 -3.84 -2.56
CA THR A 62 -10.43 -4.27 -1.49
C THR A 62 -9.10 -3.51 -1.55
N LEU A 63 -8.70 -2.97 -0.40
CA LEU A 63 -7.41 -2.35 -0.18
C LEU A 63 -6.76 -3.00 1.04
N ASP A 64 -5.62 -3.64 0.85
CA ASP A 64 -4.86 -4.31 1.90
C ASP A 64 -3.48 -3.66 2.05
N ILE A 65 -3.16 -3.20 3.25
CA ILE A 65 -1.93 -2.46 3.53
C ILE A 65 -1.26 -3.08 4.74
N PHE A 66 -0.06 -3.59 4.50
CA PHE A 66 0.71 -4.34 5.48
C PHE A 66 2.12 -3.78 5.62
N ASP A 67 2.49 -3.32 6.82
CA ASP A 67 3.85 -2.80 7.09
C ASP A 67 4.33 -1.78 6.05
N CYS A 68 3.45 -0.84 5.69
CA CYS A 68 3.76 0.32 4.85
C CYS A 68 3.63 1.59 5.71
N PRO A 69 4.65 1.93 6.52
CA PRO A 69 4.54 2.95 7.57
C PRO A 69 4.27 4.36 7.04
N GLY A 70 4.69 4.67 5.81
CA GLY A 70 4.45 5.97 5.18
C GLY A 70 3.15 6.05 4.36
N ALA A 71 2.45 4.94 4.13
CA ALA A 71 1.33 4.94 3.19
C ALA A 71 0.10 5.69 3.73
N LEU A 72 -0.14 5.63 5.04
CA LEU A 72 -1.24 6.31 5.74
C LEU A 72 -0.92 6.49 7.21
N THR A 73 -1.32 7.64 7.74
CA THR A 73 -1.49 7.88 9.16
C THR A 73 -2.86 7.38 9.65
N ASN A 74 -3.03 7.22 10.97
CA ASN A 74 -4.33 6.87 11.55
C ASN A 74 -5.44 7.87 11.19
N ALA A 75 -5.12 9.17 11.10
CA ALA A 75 -6.07 10.20 10.71
C ALA A 75 -6.49 10.07 9.23
N GLN A 76 -5.54 9.77 8.34
CA GLN A 76 -5.86 9.48 6.94
C GLN A 76 -6.68 8.20 6.79
N LEU A 77 -6.43 7.17 7.62
CA LEU A 77 -7.22 5.94 7.60
C LEU A 77 -8.69 6.19 7.93
N THR A 78 -8.99 7.03 8.92
CA THR A 78 -10.38 7.37 9.25
C THR A 78 -11.08 8.08 8.10
N THR A 79 -10.41 9.06 7.46
CA THR A 79 -10.94 9.76 6.28
C THR A 79 -11.12 8.80 5.11
N LEU A 80 -10.17 7.88 4.91
CA LEU A 80 -10.20 6.95 3.80
C LEU A 80 -11.35 5.93 3.96
N ARG A 81 -11.60 5.45 5.18
CA ARG A 81 -12.76 4.59 5.45
C ARG A 81 -14.08 5.33 5.25
N ALA A 82 -14.15 6.61 5.66
CA ALA A 82 -15.34 7.42 5.47
C ALA A 82 -15.65 7.67 3.99
N ALA A 83 -14.62 7.91 3.17
CA ALA A 83 -14.77 8.18 1.75
C ALA A 83 -14.77 6.91 0.86
N LEU A 84 -14.60 5.71 1.44
CA LEU A 84 -14.80 4.41 0.76
C LEU A 84 -15.65 3.45 1.61
N PRO A 85 -16.93 3.75 1.86
CA PRO A 85 -17.77 2.93 2.74
C PRO A 85 -17.99 1.50 2.22
N SER A 86 -17.88 1.30 0.90
CA SER A 86 -18.06 -0.01 0.25
C SER A 86 -16.75 -0.77 -0.04
N VAL A 87 -15.60 -0.19 0.31
CA VAL A 87 -14.29 -0.85 0.11
C VAL A 87 -13.85 -1.47 1.43
N LEU A 88 -13.49 -2.75 1.37
CA LEU A 88 -12.84 -3.40 2.50
C LEU A 88 -11.39 -2.92 2.62
N VAL A 89 -11.13 -2.09 3.63
CA VAL A 89 -9.81 -1.53 3.92
C VAL A 89 -9.21 -2.28 5.11
N ASN A 90 -8.26 -3.15 4.82
CA ASN A 90 -7.46 -3.85 5.82
C ASN A 90 -6.12 -3.12 5.99
N VAL A 91 -5.80 -2.76 7.22
CA VAL A 91 -4.52 -2.16 7.58
C VAL A 91 -3.98 -2.94 8.76
N SER A 92 -2.82 -3.56 8.57
CA SER A 92 -2.13 -4.25 9.64
C SER A 92 -0.65 -3.91 9.62
N SER A 93 -0.03 -3.98 10.79
CA SER A 93 1.40 -3.78 10.97
C SER A 93 1.93 -4.94 11.80
N GLU A 94 2.82 -5.76 11.25
CA GLU A 94 3.48 -6.84 11.98
C GLU A 94 4.40 -6.27 13.07
N LEU A 95 4.81 -5.00 12.94
CA LEU A 95 5.80 -4.36 13.82
C LEU A 95 5.28 -3.76 15.13
N LYS A 96 3.97 -3.79 15.44
CA LYS A 96 3.48 -3.29 16.74
C LYS A 96 3.70 -4.27 17.90
N ASP A 97 3.83 -5.58 17.63
CA ASP A 97 4.06 -6.61 18.66
C ASP A 97 5.53 -7.01 18.85
N LEU A 98 6.44 -6.54 18.01
CA LEU A 98 7.88 -6.77 18.19
C LEU A 98 8.54 -5.76 19.15
N ALA A 99 7.83 -4.71 19.58
CA ALA A 99 8.32 -3.78 20.59
C ALA A 99 8.21 -4.34 22.03
N SER A 100 7.32 -5.32 22.28
CA SER A 100 7.22 -6.05 23.55
C SER A 100 8.17 -7.25 23.61
N SER A 101 8.61 -7.78 22.47
CA SER A 101 9.58 -8.86 22.40
C SER A 101 11.00 -8.32 22.28
N ARG A 102 11.70 -8.29 23.42
CA ARG A 102 13.12 -7.96 23.55
C ARG A 102 13.99 -9.05 22.89
N ARG A 103 13.88 -9.24 21.56
CA ARG A 103 14.81 -9.99 20.68
C ARG A 103 14.26 -10.06 19.24
N SER A 104 14.53 -9.03 18.42
CA SER A 104 14.82 -9.18 16.97
C SER A 104 14.79 -7.80 16.29
N ARG A 105 15.96 -7.16 16.21
CA ARG A 105 16.22 -6.11 15.21
C ARG A 105 16.86 -6.79 13.99
N PRO A 106 16.23 -6.78 12.80
CA PRO A 106 17.02 -6.91 11.58
C PRO A 106 16.85 -5.77 10.58
N TRP A 107 16.06 -4.73 10.87
CA TRP A 107 15.87 -3.61 9.93
C TRP A 107 17.04 -2.60 9.86
N LEU A 108 18.25 -2.96 10.32
CA LEU A 108 19.44 -2.10 10.25
C LEU A 108 20.71 -2.75 9.65
N LEU A 109 20.66 -3.95 9.05
CA LEU A 109 21.89 -4.64 8.59
C LEU A 109 21.93 -5.05 7.10
N ARG A 110 21.21 -4.37 6.19
CA ARG A 110 21.40 -4.61 4.74
C ARG A 110 21.57 -3.33 3.92
N GLY A 111 22.44 -2.45 4.39
CA GLY A 111 22.87 -1.23 3.69
C GLY A 111 24.36 -0.91 3.79
N LEU A 112 25.21 -1.84 4.23
CA LEU A 112 26.67 -1.71 4.23
C LEU A 112 27.28 -2.98 3.63
N VAL A 113 27.45 -2.95 2.30
CA VAL A 113 28.68 -3.43 1.66
C VAL A 113 29.47 -2.18 1.34
#